data_AF-A0A6B2CPG1-F1
#
_entry.id   AF-A0A6B2CPG1-F1
#
_cell.length_a   1.000
_cell.length_b   1.000
_cell.length_c   1.000
_cell.angle_alpha   90.00
_cell.angle_beta   90.00
_cell.angle_gamma   90.00
#
_symmetry.space_group_name_H-M   'P 1'
#
loop_
_entity.id
_entity.type
_entity.pdbx_description
1 polymer ?
#
loop_
_entity_poly.entity_id
_entity_poly.type
_entity_poly.pdbx_seq_one_letter_code
_entity_poly.pdbx_strand_id
1 'polypeptide(L)'
;MRCPVCGSARLAWDELTGYLVCQDCGAVISQLIEEERPALPRPPWRPIRRRPEPVVPPVSRPLEEDVEEAAAKAVRRGKVIEVVGRAVRLRPPVKEKVEGLEGLLEMMSGFPDLKSRTERVRKALALYAALRAMGLSRSRAAELASRATGASPRSIAKVRERHQRSLAMYEVAVAEALRQKRLSPPMLAEKLKAGLGPSVHS
;
A
#
# COMPACT_ATOMS: atom_id res chain seq x y z
N MET A 1 14.31 31.36 14.44
CA MET A 1 14.47 30.22 13.50
C MET A 1 15.35 30.64 12.34
N ARG A 2 16.12 29.71 11.75
CA ARG A 2 16.94 29.97 10.55
C ARG A 2 16.58 28.96 9.48
N CYS A 3 16.77 29.33 8.21
CA CYS A 3 16.56 28.45 7.08
C CYS A 3 17.50 27.25 7.18
N PRO A 4 17.00 26.01 7.14
CA PRO A 4 17.86 24.81 7.19
C PRO A 4 18.68 24.61 5.91
N VAL A 5 18.34 25.33 4.82
CA VAL A 5 19.00 25.22 3.53
C VAL A 5 20.14 26.23 3.37
N CYS A 6 19.91 27.51 3.69
CA CYS A 6 20.91 28.58 3.50
C CYS A 6 21.35 29.28 4.79
N GLY A 7 20.80 28.90 5.95
CA GLY A 7 21.12 29.51 7.24
C GLY A 7 20.56 30.92 7.45
N SER A 8 19.85 31.49 6.46
CA SER A 8 19.26 32.83 6.57
C SER A 8 18.21 32.93 7.66
N ALA A 9 18.15 34.07 8.34
CA ALA A 9 17.10 34.41 9.29
C ALA A 9 15.88 35.08 8.62
N ARG A 10 15.95 35.40 7.32
CA ARG A 10 14.90 36.11 6.57
C ARG A 10 13.82 35.14 6.10
N LEU A 11 12.91 34.82 7.02
CA LEU A 11 11.76 33.96 6.77
C LEU A 11 10.50 34.82 6.63
N ALA A 12 9.69 34.55 5.63
CA ALA A 12 8.43 35.22 5.38
C ALA A 12 7.29 34.23 5.29
N TRP A 13 6.15 34.66 5.80
CA TRP A 13 4.91 33.92 5.71
C TRP A 13 4.19 34.29 4.41
N ASP A 14 3.79 33.29 3.63
CA ASP A 14 2.95 33.48 2.47
C ASP A 14 1.48 33.21 2.85
N GLU A 15 0.70 34.29 2.97
CA GLU A 15 -0.71 34.24 3.36
C GLU A 15 -1.61 33.54 2.33
N LEU A 16 -1.22 33.51 1.05
CA LEU A 16 -2.00 32.86 0.00
C LEU A 16 -1.89 31.33 0.06
N THR A 17 -0.76 30.82 0.55
CA THR A 17 -0.43 29.41 0.47
C THR A 17 -0.28 28.72 1.83
N GLY A 18 -0.19 29.50 2.92
CA GLY A 18 -0.08 28.98 4.28
C GLY A 18 1.29 28.37 4.57
N TYR A 19 2.33 28.79 3.84
CA TYR A 19 3.68 28.30 3.96
C TYR A 19 4.62 29.35 4.56
N LEU A 20 5.54 28.91 5.41
CA LEU A 20 6.68 29.69 5.86
C LEU A 20 7.83 29.46 4.87
N VAL A 21 8.26 30.52 4.17
CA VAL A 21 9.23 30.45 3.08
C VAL A 21 10.45 31.31 3.40
N CYS A 22 11.66 30.83 3.07
CA CYS A 22 12.87 31.63 3.14
C CYS A 22 12.92 32.64 1.99
N GLN A 23 13.09 33.93 2.29
CA GLN A 23 13.15 34.97 1.25
C GLN A 23 14.43 34.92 0.41
N ASP A 24 15.53 34.40 0.96
CA ASP A 24 16.82 34.42 0.27
C ASP A 24 17.04 33.21 -0.66
N CYS A 25 16.48 32.05 -0.33
CA CYS A 25 16.65 30.83 -1.13
C CYS A 25 15.35 30.19 -1.62
N GLY A 26 14.19 30.75 -1.26
CA GLY A 26 12.86 30.23 -1.64
C GLY A 26 12.48 28.90 -0.98
N ALA A 27 13.27 28.40 -0.02
CA ALA A 27 12.97 27.14 0.64
C ALA A 27 11.72 27.24 1.51
N VAL A 28 10.75 26.34 1.29
CA VAL A 28 9.56 26.18 2.15
C VAL A 28 9.97 25.40 3.40
N ILE A 29 9.85 26.03 4.57
CA ILE A 29 10.34 25.50 5.85
C ILE A 29 9.24 24.76 6.61
N SER A 30 8.01 25.25 6.57
CA SER A 30 6.88 24.58 7.22
C SER A 30 5.54 25.05 6.64
N GLN A 31 4.52 24.19 6.74
CA GLN A 31 3.13 24.52 6.44
C GLN A 31 2.40 24.61 7.78
N LEU A 32 1.90 25.81 8.13
CA LEU A 32 1.31 26.06 9.47
C LEU A 32 -0.22 26.11 9.45
N ILE A 33 -0.85 26.00 8.28
CA ILE A 33 -2.29 25.74 8.21
C ILE A 33 -2.50 24.23 8.20
N GLU A 34 -2.43 23.62 9.39
CA GLU A 34 -3.24 22.43 9.62
C GLU A 34 -4.69 22.92 9.54
N GLU A 35 -5.35 22.70 8.40
CA GLU A 35 -6.81 22.60 8.42
C GLU A 35 -7.14 21.45 9.37
N GLU A 36 -7.28 21.76 10.66
CA GLU A 36 -7.95 20.91 11.62
C GLU A 36 -9.35 20.71 11.06
N ARG A 37 -9.50 19.60 10.35
CA ARG A 37 -10.79 19.08 9.94
C ARG A 37 -11.62 19.08 11.24
N PRO A 38 -12.70 19.88 11.34
CA PRO A 38 -13.41 20.04 12.59
C PRO A 38 -13.73 18.64 13.08
N ALA A 39 -13.30 18.33 14.30
CA ALA A 39 -13.53 17.03 14.90
C ALA A 39 -15.05 16.86 14.91
N LEU A 40 -15.58 16.08 13.96
CA LEU A 40 -16.99 15.73 13.95
C LEU A 40 -17.27 15.18 15.35
N PRO A 41 -18.25 15.74 16.10
CA PRO A 41 -18.54 15.28 17.44
C PRO A 41 -18.70 13.77 17.36
N ARG A 42 -17.90 13.04 18.14
CA ARG A 42 -18.02 11.58 18.21
C ARG A 42 -19.48 11.32 18.58
N PRO A 43 -20.28 10.64 17.73
CA PRO A 43 -21.67 10.39 18.07
C PRO A 43 -21.66 9.66 19.43
N PRO A 44 -22.47 10.08 20.42
CA PRO A 44 -22.51 9.48 21.75
C PRO A 44 -23.02 8.04 21.77
N TRP A 45 -23.16 7.41 20.60
CA TRP A 45 -23.64 6.06 20.43
C TRP A 45 -22.60 5.29 19.59
N ARG A 46 -21.71 4.55 20.24
CA ARG A 46 -21.37 3.24 19.66
C ARG A 46 -22.72 2.53 19.59
N PRO A 47 -23.20 2.09 18.42
CA PRO A 47 -24.31 1.15 18.43
C PRO A 47 -23.84 0.01 19.33
N ILE A 48 -24.55 -0.22 20.43
CA ILE A 48 -24.49 -1.52 21.11
C ILE A 48 -24.52 -2.51 19.95
N ARG A 49 -23.52 -3.39 19.85
CA ARG A 49 -23.55 -4.46 18.86
C ARG A 49 -24.76 -5.32 19.23
N ARG A 50 -25.95 -4.91 18.79
CA ARG A 50 -27.13 -5.75 18.79
C ARG A 50 -26.65 -6.99 18.05
N ARG A 51 -26.88 -8.16 18.64
CA ARG A 51 -26.78 -9.43 17.92
C ARG A 51 -27.43 -9.15 16.56
N PRO A 52 -26.72 -9.29 15.42
CA PRO A 52 -27.33 -9.03 14.14
C PRO A 52 -28.64 -9.81 14.15
N GLU A 53 -29.76 -9.13 13.86
CA GLU A 53 -31.02 -9.82 13.67
C GLU A 53 -30.72 -11.00 12.75
N PRO A 54 -31.25 -12.21 13.06
CA PRO A 54 -31.07 -13.34 12.16
C PRO A 54 -31.46 -12.85 10.78
N VAL A 55 -30.47 -12.75 9.89
CA VAL A 55 -30.67 -12.30 8.52
C VAL A 55 -31.60 -13.34 7.94
N VAL A 56 -32.89 -13.02 7.85
CA VAL A 56 -33.83 -13.82 7.09
C VAL A 56 -33.25 -13.81 5.68
N PRO A 57 -32.77 -14.94 5.15
CA PRO A 57 -32.21 -14.95 3.81
C PRO A 57 -33.27 -14.38 2.88
N PRO A 58 -32.95 -13.38 2.05
CA PRO A 58 -33.87 -12.93 1.02
C PRO A 58 -34.29 -14.16 0.22
N VAL A 59 -35.56 -14.21 -0.19
CA VAL A 59 -36.23 -15.29 -0.92
C VAL A 59 -35.22 -16.13 -1.70
N SER A 60 -35.09 -17.39 -1.28
CA SER A 60 -34.08 -18.36 -1.70
C SER A 60 -33.80 -18.27 -3.19
N ARG A 61 -32.74 -17.56 -3.56
CA ARG A 61 -32.13 -17.73 -4.88
C ARG A 61 -31.69 -19.19 -5.00
N PRO A 62 -31.83 -19.82 -6.18
CA PRO A 62 -31.27 -21.14 -6.42
C PRO A 62 -29.80 -21.16 -6.00
N LEU A 63 -29.38 -22.22 -5.32
CA LEU A 63 -27.99 -22.37 -4.85
C LEU A 63 -27.01 -22.25 -6.02
N GLU A 64 -27.42 -22.68 -7.21
CA GLU A 64 -26.65 -22.54 -8.45
C GLU A 64 -26.32 -21.08 -8.77
N GLU A 65 -27.28 -20.15 -8.63
CA GLU A 65 -27.08 -18.73 -8.91
C GLU A 65 -26.10 -18.09 -7.90
N ASP A 66 -26.23 -18.44 -6.62
CA ASP A 66 -25.33 -17.92 -5.57
C ASP A 66 -23.90 -18.45 -5.74
N VAL A 67 -23.76 -19.72 -6.14
CA VAL A 67 -22.46 -20.34 -6.42
C VAL A 67 -21.83 -19.72 -7.67
N GLU A 68 -22.62 -19.49 -8.72
CA GLU A 68 -22.16 -18.86 -9.95
C GLU A 68 -21.75 -17.40 -9.72
N GLU A 69 -22.54 -16.63 -8.97
CA GLU A 69 -22.18 -15.26 -8.61
C GLU A 69 -20.91 -15.21 -7.75
N ALA A 70 -20.79 -16.11 -6.76
CA ALA A 70 -19.61 -16.23 -5.92
C ALA A 70 -18.36 -16.65 -6.73
N ALA A 71 -18.51 -17.57 -7.68
CA ALA A 71 -17.45 -18.01 -8.58
C ALA A 71 -17.03 -16.87 -9.52
N ALA A 72 -17.98 -16.19 -10.17
CA ALA A 72 -17.73 -15.03 -11.02
C ALA A 72 -17.05 -13.90 -10.24
N LYS A 73 -17.43 -13.68 -8.99
CA LYS A 73 -16.78 -12.72 -8.09
C LYS A 73 -15.37 -13.16 -7.67
N ALA A 74 -15.13 -14.46 -7.51
CA ALA A 74 -13.82 -15.01 -7.21
C ALA A 74 -12.87 -14.90 -8.43
N VAL A 75 -13.34 -15.21 -9.63
CA VAL A 75 -12.61 -15.07 -10.89
C VAL A 75 -12.32 -13.60 -11.20
N ARG A 76 -13.28 -12.69 -11.00
CA ARG A 76 -13.05 -11.24 -11.08
C ARG A 76 -11.97 -10.74 -10.11
N ARG A 77 -11.75 -11.46 -9.00
CA ARG A 77 -10.69 -11.20 -8.02
C ARG A 77 -9.39 -11.95 -8.34
N GLY A 78 -9.30 -12.55 -9.53
CA GLY A 78 -8.14 -13.27 -10.04
C GLY A 78 -7.94 -14.66 -9.43
N LYS A 79 -8.91 -15.23 -8.70
CA LYS A 79 -8.73 -16.58 -8.14
C LYS A 79 -8.81 -17.63 -9.24
N VAL A 80 -7.90 -18.60 -9.19
CA VAL A 80 -7.91 -19.77 -10.07
C VAL A 80 -8.81 -20.83 -9.46
N ILE A 81 -9.69 -21.39 -10.27
CA ILE A 81 -10.57 -22.49 -9.87
C ILE A 81 -9.83 -23.79 -10.16
N GLU A 82 -9.51 -24.56 -9.12
CA GLU A 82 -8.89 -25.87 -9.21
C GLU A 82 -9.95 -26.92 -8.86
N VAL A 83 -10.25 -27.84 -9.79
CA VAL A 83 -11.17 -28.95 -9.55
C VAL A 83 -10.34 -30.19 -9.26
N VAL A 84 -10.38 -30.65 -8.01
CA VAL A 84 -9.67 -31.88 -7.58
C VAL A 84 -10.74 -32.92 -7.24
N GLY A 85 -10.94 -33.89 -8.13
CA GLY A 85 -12.02 -34.87 -7.99
C GLY A 85 -13.40 -34.19 -8.02
N ARG A 86 -14.22 -34.39 -6.97
CA ARG A 86 -15.54 -33.73 -6.81
C ARG A 86 -15.48 -32.40 -6.03
N ALA A 87 -14.29 -31.90 -5.68
CA ALA A 87 -14.14 -30.69 -4.88
C ALA A 87 -13.63 -29.51 -5.71
N VAL A 88 -14.33 -28.37 -5.64
CA VAL A 88 -13.91 -27.10 -6.24
C VAL A 88 -13.13 -26.29 -5.20
N ARG A 89 -11.84 -26.03 -5.47
CA ARG A 89 -10.99 -25.19 -4.62
C ARG A 89 -10.67 -23.88 -5.32
N LEU A 90 -10.95 -22.77 -4.65
CA LEU A 90 -10.53 -21.45 -5.12
C LEU A 90 -9.11 -21.15 -4.65
N ARG A 91 -8.14 -21.28 -5.56
CA ARG A 91 -6.76 -20.87 -5.35
C ARG A 91 -6.59 -19.38 -5.63
N PRO A 92 -5.67 -18.66 -4.96
CA PRO A 92 -5.21 -17.37 -5.43
C PRO A 92 -4.65 -17.49 -6.88
N PRO A 93 -4.61 -16.41 -7.67
CA PRO A 93 -3.93 -16.44 -8.97
C PRO A 93 -2.52 -17.00 -8.79
N VAL A 94 -2.10 -17.87 -9.71
CA VAL A 94 -0.74 -18.43 -9.75
C VAL A 94 0.22 -17.26 -9.61
N LYS A 95 0.99 -17.29 -8.53
CA LYS A 95 1.86 -16.21 -8.09
C LYS A 95 3.19 -16.38 -8.80
N GLU A 96 3.62 -15.37 -9.54
CA GLU A 96 5.04 -15.28 -9.86
C GLU A 96 5.81 -15.31 -8.53
N LYS A 97 6.85 -16.14 -8.41
CA LYS A 97 7.74 -16.08 -7.26
C LYS A 97 8.43 -14.72 -7.33
N VAL A 98 8.01 -13.79 -6.47
CA VAL A 98 8.72 -12.53 -6.30
C VAL A 98 9.97 -12.82 -5.47
N GLU A 99 11.01 -13.28 -6.16
CA GLU A 99 12.34 -13.55 -5.58
C GLU A 99 13.07 -12.25 -5.27
N GLY A 100 13.94 -12.25 -4.25
CA GLY A 100 14.73 -11.08 -3.87
C GLY A 100 13.99 -10.07 -2.98
N LEU A 101 12.92 -10.50 -2.31
CA LEU A 101 12.20 -9.69 -1.32
C LEU A 101 12.64 -9.96 0.13
N GLU A 102 13.44 -10.98 0.36
CA GLU A 102 13.77 -11.50 1.69
C GLU A 102 14.40 -10.42 2.56
N GLY A 103 15.42 -9.72 2.05
CA GLY A 103 16.07 -8.62 2.78
C GLY A 103 15.13 -7.43 3.05
N LEU A 104 14.22 -7.13 2.12
CA LEU A 104 13.24 -6.05 2.30
C LEU A 104 12.16 -6.42 3.34
N LEU A 105 11.75 -7.68 3.36
CA LEU A 105 10.83 -8.22 4.36
C LEU A 105 11.48 -8.28 5.75
N GLU A 106 12.76 -8.60 5.82
CA GLU A 106 13.54 -8.59 7.06
C GLU A 106 13.63 -7.17 7.63
N MET A 107 13.94 -6.16 6.80
CA MET A 107 13.91 -4.76 7.22
C MET A 107 12.52 -4.32 7.71
N MET A 108 11.45 -4.86 7.12
CA MET A 108 10.07 -4.56 7.53
C MET A 108 9.76 -5.08 8.94
N SER A 109 10.54 -6.02 9.47
CA SER A 109 10.37 -6.53 10.82
C SER A 109 10.58 -5.46 11.90
N GLY A 110 11.38 -4.42 11.60
CA GLY A 110 11.58 -3.25 12.45
C GLY A 110 10.39 -2.28 12.49
N PHE A 111 9.33 -2.55 11.73
CA PHE A 111 8.13 -1.71 11.65
C PHE A 111 6.88 -2.54 12.04
N PRO A 112 6.50 -2.59 13.33
CA PRO A 112 5.44 -3.47 13.84
C PRO A 112 4.09 -3.33 13.11
N ASP A 113 3.71 -2.10 12.75
CA ASP A 113 2.48 -1.77 12.02
C ASP A 113 2.41 -2.39 10.62
N LEU A 114 3.58 -2.55 9.98
CA LEU A 114 3.73 -3.13 8.65
C LEU A 114 3.92 -4.65 8.76
N LYS A 115 4.64 -5.12 9.78
CA LYS A 115 4.92 -6.53 10.08
C LYS A 115 3.65 -7.34 10.40
N SER A 116 2.68 -6.76 11.10
CA SER A 116 1.42 -7.42 11.50
C SER A 116 0.49 -7.77 10.33
N ARG A 117 0.84 -7.36 9.11
CA ARG A 117 0.03 -7.59 7.91
C ARG A 117 0.20 -9.00 7.36
N THR A 118 -0.79 -9.43 6.57
CA THR A 118 -0.71 -10.69 5.85
C THR A 118 0.55 -10.72 4.98
N GLU A 119 1.15 -11.90 4.83
CA GLU A 119 2.38 -12.07 4.04
C GLU A 119 2.26 -11.46 2.63
N ARG A 120 1.07 -11.59 2.02
CA ARG A 120 0.74 -10.98 0.72
C ARG A 120 0.90 -9.45 0.73
N VAL A 121 0.35 -8.79 1.76
CA VAL A 121 0.43 -7.33 1.87
C VAL A 121 1.85 -6.90 2.22
N ARG A 122 2.57 -7.66 3.06
CA ARG A 122 3.99 -7.40 3.33
C ARG A 122 4.84 -7.45 2.07
N LYS A 123 4.68 -8.49 1.25
CA LYS A 123 5.34 -8.60 -0.06
C LYS A 123 5.00 -7.41 -0.98
N ALA A 124 3.74 -6.99 -0.98
CA ALA A 124 3.30 -5.83 -1.76
C ALA A 124 3.95 -4.52 -1.28
N LEU A 125 4.03 -4.30 0.03
CA LEU A 125 4.66 -3.12 0.62
C LEU A 125 6.17 -3.09 0.37
N ALA A 126 6.83 -4.25 0.44
CA ALA A 126 8.26 -4.39 0.16
C ALA A 126 8.57 -4.06 -1.31
N LEU A 127 7.81 -4.65 -2.24
CA LEU A 127 7.96 -4.36 -3.67
C LEU A 127 7.62 -2.91 -4.00
N TYR A 128 6.57 -2.36 -3.39
CA TYR A 128 6.21 -0.95 -3.52
C TYR A 128 7.37 -0.03 -3.09
N ALA A 129 7.99 -0.29 -1.94
CA ALA A 129 9.12 0.52 -1.45
C ALA A 129 10.34 0.43 -2.38
N ALA A 130 10.65 -0.74 -2.92
CA ALA A 130 11.72 -0.91 -3.91
C ALA A 130 11.43 -0.12 -5.21
N LEU A 131 10.20 -0.19 -5.73
CA LEU A 131 9.78 0.58 -6.91
C LEU A 131 9.86 2.10 -6.66
N ARG A 132 9.50 2.55 -5.45
CA ARG A 132 9.63 3.94 -5.03
C ARG A 132 11.09 4.39 -5.00
N ALA A 133 11.98 3.58 -4.43
CA ALA A 133 13.41 3.85 -4.39
C ALA A 133 14.04 3.95 -5.79
N MET A 134 13.51 3.20 -6.76
CA MET A 134 13.95 3.28 -8.16
C MET A 134 13.35 4.45 -8.95
N GLY A 135 12.57 5.32 -8.31
CA GLY A 135 12.05 6.57 -8.89
C GLY A 135 10.63 6.52 -9.44
N LEU A 136 9.88 5.43 -9.23
CA LEU A 136 8.49 5.37 -9.71
C LEU A 136 7.56 6.24 -8.86
N SER A 137 6.53 6.79 -9.50
CA SER A 137 5.46 7.51 -8.80
C SER A 137 4.70 6.57 -7.84
N ARG A 138 4.10 7.15 -6.79
CA ARG A 138 3.37 6.37 -5.77
C ARG A 138 2.22 5.56 -6.36
N SER A 139 1.47 6.15 -7.30
CA SER A 139 0.36 5.47 -7.98
C SER A 139 0.85 4.29 -8.80
N ARG A 140 1.90 4.49 -9.60
CA ARG A 140 2.46 3.45 -10.45
C ARG A 140 3.11 2.31 -9.65
N ALA A 141 3.88 2.65 -8.62
CA ALA A 141 4.48 1.65 -7.73
C ALA A 141 3.41 0.80 -7.02
N ALA A 142 2.32 1.41 -6.55
CA ALA A 142 1.24 0.69 -5.90
C ALA A 142 0.50 -0.25 -6.87
N GLU A 143 0.21 0.23 -8.09
CA GLU A 143 -0.42 -0.58 -9.14
C GLU A 143 0.42 -1.82 -9.48
N LEU A 144 1.71 -1.63 -9.76
CA LEU A 144 2.63 -2.70 -10.15
C LEU A 144 2.85 -3.68 -9.00
N ALA A 145 3.06 -3.20 -7.77
CA ALA A 145 3.21 -4.05 -6.60
C ALA A 145 1.94 -4.87 -6.33
N SER A 146 0.76 -4.28 -6.49
CA SER A 146 -0.52 -4.98 -6.38
C SER A 146 -0.70 -6.07 -7.41
N ARG A 147 -0.37 -5.79 -8.69
CA ARG A 147 -0.44 -6.78 -9.77
C ARG A 147 0.51 -7.95 -9.51
N ALA A 148 1.77 -7.66 -9.18
CA ALA A 148 2.79 -8.67 -8.95
C ALA A 148 2.50 -9.59 -7.75
N THR A 149 1.93 -9.05 -6.67
CA THR A 149 1.74 -9.80 -5.41
C THR A 149 0.32 -10.30 -5.20
N GLY A 150 -0.62 -9.88 -6.05
CA GLY A 150 -2.05 -10.13 -5.88
C GLY A 150 -2.68 -9.41 -4.68
N ALA A 151 -1.99 -8.43 -4.08
CA ALA A 151 -2.55 -7.59 -3.02
C ALA A 151 -3.48 -6.53 -3.61
N SER A 152 -4.61 -6.25 -2.97
CA SER A 152 -5.50 -5.18 -3.42
C SER A 152 -4.79 -3.82 -3.33
N PRO A 153 -4.91 -2.95 -4.36
CA PRO A 153 -4.39 -1.57 -4.31
C PRO A 153 -4.94 -0.79 -3.10
N ARG A 154 -6.17 -1.09 -2.70
CA ARG A 154 -6.80 -0.50 -1.51
C ARG A 154 -6.08 -0.86 -0.21
N SER A 155 -5.44 -2.03 -0.14
CA SER A 155 -4.68 -2.43 1.06
C SER A 155 -3.43 -1.58 1.23
N ILE A 156 -2.71 -1.29 0.13
CA ILE A 156 -1.55 -0.39 0.15
C ILE A 156 -2.00 1.03 0.50
N ALA A 157 -3.09 1.51 -0.10
CA ALA A 157 -3.66 2.83 0.19
C ALA A 157 -4.08 2.98 1.67
N LYS A 158 -4.74 1.97 2.25
CA LYS A 158 -5.11 1.98 3.68
C LYS A 158 -3.90 2.01 4.62
N VAL A 159 -2.82 1.32 4.26
CA VAL A 159 -1.58 1.37 5.04
C VAL A 159 -0.97 2.77 4.97
N ARG A 160 -0.98 3.40 3.80
CA ARG A 160 -0.53 4.80 3.63
C ARG A 160 -1.36 5.77 4.47
N GLU A 161 -2.67 5.61 4.50
CA GLU A 161 -3.57 6.47 5.27
C GLU A 161 -3.40 6.31 6.79
N ARG A 162 -3.33 5.06 7.27
CA ARG A 162 -3.32 4.79 8.73
C ARG A 162 -1.93 4.78 9.35
N HIS A 163 -0.90 4.44 8.58
CA HIS A 163 0.47 4.24 9.06
C HIS A 163 1.48 5.01 8.17
N GLN A 164 1.13 6.24 7.79
CA GLN A 164 1.93 7.07 6.88
C GLN A 164 3.38 7.21 7.35
N ARG A 165 3.59 7.50 8.64
CA ARG A 165 4.94 7.69 9.21
C ARG A 165 5.77 6.41 9.11
N SER A 166 5.24 5.29 9.57
CA SER A 166 5.92 3.98 9.54
C SER A 166 6.26 3.57 8.11
N LEU A 167 5.35 3.79 7.16
CA LEU A 167 5.61 3.50 5.74
C LEU A 167 6.63 4.44 5.11
N ALA A 168 6.61 5.73 5.44
CA ALA A 168 7.59 6.70 4.92
C ALA A 168 9.00 6.40 5.43
N MET A 169 9.15 6.07 6.72
CA MET A 169 10.44 5.63 7.28
C MET A 169 10.94 4.35 6.62
N TYR A 170 10.04 3.40 6.34
CA TYR A 170 10.38 2.19 5.61
C TYR A 170 10.80 2.48 4.15
N GLU A 171 10.10 3.38 3.44
CA GLU A 171 10.49 3.82 2.08
C GLU A 171 11.92 4.40 2.08
N VAL A 172 12.26 5.26 3.06
CA VAL A 172 13.59 5.86 3.19
C VAL A 172 14.64 4.80 3.49
N ALA A 173 14.40 3.92 4.46
CA ALA A 173 15.34 2.86 4.83
C ALA A 173 15.64 1.93 3.65
N VAL A 174 14.62 1.54 2.88
CA VAL A 174 14.79 0.73 1.67
C VAL A 174 15.60 1.48 0.60
N ALA A 175 15.32 2.76 0.38
CA ALA A 175 16.07 3.57 -0.58
C ALA A 175 17.55 3.69 -0.20
N GLU A 176 17.85 3.89 1.08
CA GLU A 176 19.21 3.92 1.60
C GLU A 176 19.92 2.56 1.45
N ALA A 177 19.24 1.46 1.78
CA ALA A 177 19.81 0.12 1.66
C ALA A 177 20.17 -0.24 0.21
N LEU A 178 19.31 0.12 -0.74
CA LEU A 178 19.57 -0.07 -2.18
C LEU A 178 20.70 0.86 -2.67
N ARG A 179 20.73 2.12 -2.22
CA ARG A 179 21.78 3.08 -2.59
C ARG A 179 23.16 2.65 -2.10
N GLN A 180 23.22 2.12 -0.88
CA GLN A 180 24.45 1.60 -0.28
C GLN A 180 24.82 0.19 -0.77
N LYS A 181 24.05 -0.39 -1.71
CA LYS A 181 24.23 -1.75 -2.22
C LYS A 181 24.23 -2.83 -1.13
N ARG A 182 23.62 -2.57 0.03
CA ARG A 182 23.42 -3.57 1.09
C ARG A 182 22.37 -4.61 0.68
N LEU A 183 21.46 -4.19 -0.19
CA LEU A 183 20.47 -5.04 -0.84
C LEU A 183 20.51 -4.81 -2.35
N SER A 184 20.26 -5.86 -3.12
CA SER A 184 19.97 -5.73 -4.55
C SER A 184 18.49 -5.38 -4.74
N PRO A 185 18.15 -4.57 -5.76
CA PRO A 185 16.76 -4.42 -6.18
C PRO A 185 16.17 -5.79 -6.51
N PRO A 186 14.89 -6.04 -6.18
CA PRO A 186 14.24 -7.27 -6.61
C PRO A 186 14.28 -7.34 -8.14
N MET A 187 14.67 -8.48 -8.71
CA MET A 187 14.69 -8.66 -10.17
C MET A 187 13.35 -8.31 -10.82
N LEU A 188 12.25 -8.62 -10.11
CA LEU A 188 10.90 -8.26 -10.56
C LEU A 188 10.70 -6.74 -10.60
N ALA A 189 11.26 -6.00 -9.65
CA ALA A 189 11.15 -4.55 -9.64
C ALA A 189 11.88 -3.94 -10.85
N GLU A 190 13.07 -4.45 -11.18
CA GLU A 190 13.83 -4.02 -12.36
C GLU A 190 13.08 -4.31 -13.67
N LYS A 191 12.53 -5.53 -13.82
CA LYS A 191 11.68 -5.90 -14.97
C LYS A 191 10.48 -4.95 -15.11
N LEU A 192 9.77 -4.71 -14.01
CA LEU A 192 8.59 -3.85 -13.98
C LEU A 192 8.92 -2.38 -14.28
N LYS A 193 10.10 -1.89 -13.89
CA LYS A 193 10.59 -0.56 -14.27
C LYS A 193 10.93 -0.48 -15.76
N ALA A 194 11.53 -1.53 -16.31
CA ALA A 194 11.82 -1.64 -17.74
C ALA A 194 10.57 -1.81 -18.62
N GLY A 195 9.37 -1.85 -18.02
CA GLY A 195 8.11 -2.07 -18.74
C GLY A 195 7.88 -3.52 -19.14
N LEU A 196 8.76 -4.43 -18.73
CA LEU A 196 8.60 -5.86 -18.91
C LEU A 196 7.64 -6.35 -17.82
N GLY A 197 6.44 -6.72 -18.26
CA GLY A 197 5.45 -7.34 -17.39
C GLY A 197 5.96 -8.64 -16.77
N PRO A 198 5.28 -9.16 -15.74
CA PRO A 198 5.60 -10.46 -15.18
C PRO A 198 5.64 -11.50 -16.30
N SER A 199 6.71 -12.30 -16.36
CA SER A 199 6.89 -13.35 -17.37
C SER A 199 5.82 -14.40 -17.13
N VAL A 200 4.85 -14.47 -18.04
CA VAL A 200 3.86 -15.56 -18.07
C VAL A 200 4.57 -16.78 -18.62
N HIS A 201 5.31 -17.49 -17.78
CA HIS A 201 5.80 -18.81 -18.14
C HIS A 201 4.63 -19.79 -17.97
N SER A 202 4.14 -20.22 -19.14
CA SER A 202 3.14 -21.27 -19.38
C SER A 202 3.52 -22.61 -18.77
#